data_AF-A0A963Z1Z0-F1
#
_entry.id   AF-A0A963Z1Z0-F1
#
_cell.length_a   1.000
_cell.length_b   1.000
_cell.length_c   1.000
_cell.angle_alpha   90.00
_cell.angle_beta   90.00
_cell.angle_gamma   90.00
#
_symmetry.space_group_name_H-M   'P 1'
#
loop_
_entity.id
_entity.type
_entity.pdbx_description
1 polymer ?
#
loop_
_entity_poly.entity_id
_entity_poly.type
_entity_poly.pdbx_seq_one_letter_code
_entity_poly.pdbx_strand_id
1 'polypeptide(L)'
;MTPLTAPAPYPHAGNASPCDKLRPMPLTWITLKLGLDRASPLLADHPDSPTLLRRLEQTGRVDAALRLAAHALPAREAVWWACRCAYYAGDSERRSALDAAAAEAAEAWVRQPGSARRAKAYAAAQRAQFQSAEALAALAAFWSGAQAKLSMRPEAAAAQLCQSVEHAVRLAGYRGAPAARPQRQRQFLASARDIAAGGAGHISPANEA
;
A
#
# COMPACT_ATOMS: atom_id res chain seq x y z
N MET A 1 -2.19 -34.54 -54.14
CA MET A 1 -2.10 -34.79 -52.69
C MET A 1 -0.76 -34.26 -52.23
N THR A 2 -0.75 -33.07 -51.64
CA THR A 2 0.46 -32.37 -51.19
C THR A 2 0.52 -32.50 -49.67
N PRO A 3 1.64 -32.95 -49.06
CA PRO A 3 1.70 -33.13 -47.61
C PRO A 3 1.81 -31.78 -46.90
N LEU A 4 1.03 -31.62 -45.84
CA LEU A 4 0.98 -30.44 -45.00
C LEU A 4 2.19 -30.46 -44.04
N THR A 5 3.14 -29.56 -44.23
CA THR A 5 4.30 -29.35 -43.34
C THR A 5 3.83 -28.85 -41.96
N ALA A 6 4.22 -29.55 -40.89
CA ALA A 6 3.94 -29.13 -39.51
C ALA A 6 4.79 -27.90 -39.12
N PRO A 7 4.25 -26.90 -38.42
CA PRO A 7 5.02 -25.74 -37.98
C PRO A 7 5.91 -26.06 -36.77
N ALA A 8 7.05 -25.36 -36.70
CA ALA A 8 8.09 -25.50 -35.68
C ALA A 8 7.58 -25.25 -34.23
N PRO A 9 8.19 -25.89 -33.22
CA PRO A 9 7.79 -25.72 -31.83
C PRO A 9 8.09 -24.30 -31.33
N TYR A 10 7.11 -23.71 -30.65
CA TYR A 10 7.23 -22.41 -29.99
C TYR A 10 8.36 -22.42 -28.94
N PRO A 11 9.15 -21.33 -28.84
CA PRO A 11 10.19 -21.22 -27.83
C PRO A 11 9.57 -21.21 -26.42
N HIS A 12 10.21 -21.96 -25.53
CA HIS A 12 9.79 -22.20 -24.16
C HIS A 12 9.43 -20.92 -23.39
N ALA A 13 8.26 -20.95 -22.75
CA ALA A 13 7.85 -19.99 -21.74
C ALA A 13 8.91 -19.90 -20.63
N GLY A 14 9.72 -18.85 -20.66
CA GLY A 14 10.55 -18.46 -19.53
C GLY A 14 9.65 -17.99 -18.39
N ASN A 15 9.76 -18.68 -17.25
CA ASN A 15 9.09 -18.44 -15.97
C ASN A 15 8.50 -17.03 -15.79
N ALA A 16 7.17 -16.92 -15.90
CA ALA A 16 6.44 -15.85 -15.27
C ALA A 16 6.53 -16.05 -13.74
N SER A 17 7.29 -15.21 -13.05
CA SER A 17 7.24 -15.09 -11.59
C SER A 17 5.80 -14.87 -11.14
N PRO A 18 5.37 -15.43 -9.99
CA PRO A 18 3.98 -15.35 -9.54
C PRO A 18 3.61 -13.88 -9.32
N CYS A 19 2.54 -13.46 -10.00
CA CYS A 19 1.97 -12.13 -10.08
C CYS A 19 2.28 -11.19 -8.91
N ASP A 20 3.33 -10.37 -9.03
CA ASP A 20 3.62 -9.30 -8.08
C ASP A 20 3.00 -7.98 -8.58
N LYS A 21 1.95 -7.51 -7.89
CA LYS A 21 1.19 -6.31 -8.27
C LYS A 21 1.93 -4.99 -7.99
N LEU A 22 3.14 -5.02 -7.42
CA LEU A 22 3.89 -3.79 -7.14
C LEU A 22 4.30 -3.10 -8.44
N ARG A 23 3.74 -1.92 -8.68
CA ARG A 23 4.04 -1.11 -9.86
C ARG A 23 5.50 -0.61 -9.82
N PRO A 24 6.20 -0.59 -10.96
CA PRO A 24 7.55 -0.04 -11.04
C PRO A 24 7.54 1.45 -10.69
N MET A 25 8.49 1.89 -9.87
CA MET A 25 8.63 3.30 -9.50
C MET A 25 9.75 3.97 -10.32
N PRO A 26 9.55 5.20 -10.83
CA PRO A 26 10.60 5.92 -11.53
C PRO A 26 11.85 6.11 -10.67
N LEU A 27 13.04 5.98 -11.25
CA LEU A 27 14.31 6.15 -10.52
C LEU A 27 14.39 7.53 -9.83
N THR A 28 13.90 8.58 -10.48
CA THR A 28 13.83 9.93 -9.90
C THR A 28 12.94 9.99 -8.66
N TRP A 29 11.82 9.28 -8.67
CA TRP A 29 10.96 9.15 -7.50
C TRP A 29 11.70 8.37 -6.40
N ILE A 30 12.34 7.25 -6.73
CA ILE A 30 13.07 6.41 -5.77
C ILE A 30 14.15 7.21 -5.05
N THR A 31 15.03 7.89 -5.79
CA THR A 31 16.14 8.63 -5.18
C THR A 31 15.64 9.76 -4.28
N LEU A 32 14.65 10.54 -4.76
CA LEU A 32 14.12 11.69 -4.02
C LEU A 32 13.26 11.29 -2.82
N LYS A 33 12.36 10.31 -2.98
CA LYS A 33 11.38 9.95 -1.94
C LYS A 33 11.90 8.91 -0.97
N LEU A 34 12.81 8.03 -1.38
CA LEU A 34 13.44 7.07 -0.46
C LEU A 34 14.75 7.60 0.14
N GLY A 35 15.24 8.75 -0.33
CA GLY A 35 16.50 9.33 0.14
C GLY A 35 17.71 8.46 -0.20
N LEU A 36 17.64 7.75 -1.33
CA LEU A 36 18.71 6.88 -1.81
C LEU A 36 19.56 7.63 -2.83
N ASP A 37 20.87 7.54 -2.66
CA ASP A 37 21.81 7.98 -3.69
C ASP A 37 21.71 7.07 -4.93
N ARG A 38 22.00 7.62 -6.13
CA ARG A 38 21.99 6.82 -7.37
C ARG A 38 23.03 5.70 -7.38
N ALA A 39 24.15 5.87 -6.68
CA ALA A 39 25.17 4.86 -6.50
C ALA A 39 24.88 3.92 -5.32
N SER A 40 23.71 4.02 -4.67
CA SER A 40 23.36 3.13 -3.58
C SER A 40 23.40 1.67 -4.04
N PRO A 41 24.03 0.76 -3.28
CA PRO A 41 24.04 -0.67 -3.62
C PRO A 41 22.63 -1.27 -3.62
N LEU A 42 21.66 -0.62 -2.96
CA LEU A 42 20.25 -1.01 -3.02
C LEU A 42 19.67 -0.90 -4.44
N LEU A 43 20.22 -0.02 -5.28
CA LEU A 43 19.79 0.24 -6.65
C LEU A 43 20.65 -0.46 -7.71
N ALA A 44 21.63 -1.27 -7.28
CA ALA A 44 22.46 -2.07 -8.18
C ALA A 44 21.60 -2.97 -9.08
N ASP A 45 21.96 -3.05 -10.37
CA ASP A 45 21.27 -3.82 -11.40
C ASP A 45 19.83 -3.37 -11.69
N HIS A 46 19.46 -2.14 -11.32
CA HIS A 46 18.14 -1.55 -11.58
C HIS A 46 16.98 -2.45 -11.11
N PRO A 47 16.88 -2.71 -9.80
CA PRO A 47 15.92 -3.68 -9.28
C PRO A 47 14.48 -3.22 -9.55
N ASP A 48 13.61 -4.21 -9.79
CA ASP A 48 12.17 -3.98 -9.76
C ASP A 48 11.69 -3.63 -8.33
N SER A 49 10.44 -3.15 -8.23
CA SER A 49 9.86 -2.74 -6.95
C SER A 49 9.84 -3.85 -5.89
N PRO A 50 9.51 -5.11 -6.22
CA PRO A 50 9.60 -6.23 -5.28
C PRO A 50 11.02 -6.47 -4.74
N THR A 51 12.02 -6.45 -5.63
CA THR A 51 13.42 -6.66 -5.24
C THR A 51 13.93 -5.50 -4.39
N LEU A 52 13.61 -4.26 -4.77
CA LEU A 52 13.98 -3.09 -3.99
C LEU A 52 13.32 -3.12 -2.60
N LEU A 53 12.05 -3.52 -2.50
CA LEU A 53 11.34 -3.66 -1.23
C LEU A 53 12.06 -4.67 -0.31
N ARG A 54 12.40 -5.85 -0.82
CA ARG A 54 13.15 -6.87 -0.05
C ARG A 54 14.51 -6.34 0.42
N ARG A 55 15.25 -5.64 -0.45
CA ARG A 55 16.57 -5.06 -0.11
C ARG A 55 16.46 -3.98 0.99
N LEU A 56 15.43 -3.12 0.93
CA LEU A 56 15.17 -2.11 1.95
C LEU A 56 14.87 -2.75 3.31
N GLU A 57 14.13 -3.85 3.33
CA GLU A 57 13.82 -4.59 4.56
C GLU A 57 15.05 -5.24 5.18
N GLN A 58 15.84 -5.95 4.37
CA GLN A 58 17.06 -6.62 4.80
C GLN A 58 18.09 -5.65 5.38
N THR A 59 18.11 -4.40 4.89
CA THR A 59 19.01 -3.34 5.38
C THR A 59 18.40 -2.48 6.48
N GLY A 60 17.22 -2.84 7.00
CA GLY A 60 16.57 -2.13 8.10
C GLY A 60 16.02 -0.74 7.72
N ARG A 61 15.93 -0.41 6.42
CA ARG A 61 15.36 0.84 5.90
C ARG A 61 13.82 0.79 5.89
N VAL A 62 13.24 0.48 7.05
CA VAL A 62 11.80 0.17 7.21
C VAL A 62 10.90 1.32 6.75
N ASP A 63 11.21 2.57 7.11
CA ASP A 63 10.39 3.72 6.70
C ASP A 63 10.39 3.92 5.17
N ALA A 64 11.52 3.67 4.50
CA ALA A 64 11.61 3.71 3.04
C ALA A 64 10.86 2.53 2.40
N ALA A 65 10.90 1.35 3.02
CA ALA A 65 10.12 0.19 2.57
C ALA A 65 8.61 0.45 2.66
N LEU A 66 8.12 1.01 3.78
CA LEU A 66 6.70 1.35 3.96
C LEU A 66 6.25 2.38 2.91
N ARG A 67 7.07 3.40 2.65
CA ARG A 67 6.81 4.42 1.62
C ARG A 67 6.78 3.81 0.22
N LEU A 68 7.75 2.94 -0.11
CA LEU A 68 7.76 2.24 -1.39
C LEU A 68 6.48 1.42 -1.58
N ALA A 69 6.07 0.64 -0.57
CA ALA A 69 4.85 -0.15 -0.62
C ALA A 69 3.59 0.71 -0.83
N ALA A 70 3.46 1.84 -0.10
CA ALA A 70 2.33 2.77 -0.23
C ALA A 70 2.16 3.33 -1.65
N HIS A 71 3.27 3.52 -2.37
CA HIS A 71 3.28 4.07 -3.72
C HIS A 71 3.21 3.02 -4.82
N ALA A 72 3.80 1.85 -4.60
CA ALA A 72 3.87 0.78 -5.59
C ALA A 72 2.58 -0.05 -5.66
N LEU A 73 1.88 -0.27 -4.53
CA LEU A 73 0.61 -1.00 -4.54
C LEU A 73 -0.44 -0.28 -5.42
N PRO A 74 -1.29 -1.01 -6.16
CA PRO A 74 -2.44 -0.41 -6.83
C PRO A 74 -3.37 0.28 -5.83
N ALA A 75 -4.13 1.28 -6.27
CA ALA A 75 -4.88 2.18 -5.38
C ALA A 75 -5.82 1.45 -4.40
N ARG A 76 -6.55 0.43 -4.87
CA ARG A 76 -7.48 -0.35 -4.03
C ARG A 76 -6.72 -1.15 -2.97
N GLU A 77 -5.69 -1.87 -3.38
CA GLU A 77 -4.80 -2.65 -2.53
C GLU A 77 -4.06 -1.78 -1.49
N ALA A 78 -3.61 -0.59 -1.87
CA ALA A 78 -2.94 0.35 -0.97
C ALA A 78 -3.88 0.85 0.14
N VAL A 79 -5.13 1.18 -0.20
CA VAL A 79 -6.14 1.58 0.79
C VAL A 79 -6.55 0.39 1.66
N TRP A 80 -6.70 -0.81 1.08
CA TRP A 80 -6.95 -2.02 1.85
C TRP A 80 -5.84 -2.29 2.87
N TRP A 81 -4.58 -2.18 2.44
CA TRP A 81 -3.42 -2.31 3.30
C TRP A 81 -3.44 -1.30 4.45
N ALA A 82 -3.75 -0.03 4.19
CA ALA A 82 -3.94 0.98 5.24
C ALA A 82 -5.03 0.57 6.25
N CYS A 83 -6.17 0.05 5.78
CA CYS A 83 -7.24 -0.47 6.64
C CYS A 83 -6.74 -1.62 7.52
N ARG A 84 -6.00 -2.59 6.96
CA ARG A 84 -5.43 -3.71 7.71
C ARG A 84 -4.45 -3.25 8.78
N CYS A 85 -3.55 -2.32 8.45
CA CYS A 85 -2.58 -1.75 9.38
C CYS A 85 -3.28 -1.01 10.54
N ALA A 86 -4.28 -0.17 10.22
CA ALA A 86 -5.06 0.56 11.22
C ALA A 86 -5.87 -0.39 12.11
N TYR A 87 -6.49 -1.41 11.53
CA TYR A 87 -7.22 -2.45 12.24
C TYR A 87 -6.31 -3.19 13.22
N TYR A 88 -5.15 -3.66 12.75
CA TYR A 88 -4.19 -4.41 13.57
C TYR A 88 -3.58 -3.59 14.71
N ALA A 89 -3.29 -2.32 14.45
CA ALA A 89 -2.66 -1.45 15.44
C ALA A 89 -3.64 -0.83 16.44
N GLY A 90 -4.92 -0.77 16.09
CA GLY A 90 -5.96 -0.28 16.96
C GLY A 90 -6.37 -1.34 17.98
N ASP A 91 -6.51 -0.93 19.23
CA ASP A 91 -7.33 -1.67 20.17
C ASP A 91 -8.80 -1.36 19.82
N SER A 92 -9.55 -2.37 19.39
CA SER A 92 -10.95 -2.21 18.99
C SER A 92 -11.81 -1.60 20.10
N GLU A 93 -11.46 -1.83 21.36
CA GLU A 93 -12.22 -1.33 22.52
C GLU A 93 -11.96 0.16 22.80
N ARG A 94 -10.80 0.68 22.37
CA ARG A 94 -10.43 2.10 22.55
C ARG A 94 -10.68 2.95 21.31
N ARG A 95 -11.22 2.38 20.24
CA ARG A 95 -11.52 3.11 19.00
C ARG A 95 -12.72 4.03 19.21
N SER A 96 -12.56 5.31 18.89
CA SER A 96 -13.68 6.26 18.93
C SER A 96 -14.74 5.90 17.88
N ALA A 97 -15.99 6.30 18.11
CA ALA A 97 -17.07 6.09 17.13
C ALA A 97 -16.77 6.79 15.77
N LEU A 98 -16.03 7.91 15.80
CA LEU A 98 -15.62 8.63 14.58
C LEU A 98 -14.59 7.82 13.78
N ASP A 99 -13.62 7.22 14.47
CA ASP A 99 -12.60 6.39 13.83
C ASP A 99 -13.19 5.06 13.32
N ALA A 100 -14.13 4.48 14.05
CA ALA A 100 -14.88 3.30 13.60
C ALA A 100 -15.64 3.59 12.30
N ALA A 101 -16.38 4.71 12.25
CA ALA A 101 -17.09 5.12 11.04
C ALA A 101 -16.14 5.39 9.86
N ALA A 102 -14.95 5.96 10.11
CA ALA A 102 -13.93 6.16 9.08
C ALA A 102 -13.38 4.82 8.54
N ALA A 103 -13.06 3.86 9.43
CA ALA A 103 -12.62 2.52 9.04
C ALA A 103 -13.68 1.82 8.18
N GLU A 104 -14.93 1.79 8.64
CA GLU A 104 -16.04 1.17 7.91
C GLU A 104 -16.24 1.78 6.53
N ALA A 105 -16.17 3.12 6.42
CA ALA A 105 -16.32 3.81 5.14
C ALA A 105 -15.17 3.50 4.16
N ALA A 106 -13.93 3.42 4.66
CA ALA A 106 -12.77 3.03 3.87
C ALA A 106 -12.90 1.58 3.36
N GLU A 107 -13.24 0.65 4.24
CA GLU A 107 -13.44 -0.76 3.87
C GLU A 107 -14.63 -0.96 2.91
N ALA A 108 -15.73 -0.24 3.12
CA ALA A 108 -16.87 -0.26 2.20
C ALA A 108 -16.46 0.19 0.80
N TRP A 109 -15.60 1.21 0.69
CA TRP A 109 -15.03 1.61 -0.59
C TRP A 109 -14.12 0.53 -1.19
N VAL A 110 -13.26 -0.12 -0.40
CA VAL A 110 -12.40 -1.22 -0.88
C VAL A 110 -13.23 -2.37 -1.46
N ARG A 111 -14.33 -2.74 -0.79
CA ARG A 111 -15.22 -3.82 -1.23
C ARG A 111 -15.91 -3.49 -2.55
N GLN A 112 -16.39 -2.26 -2.72
CA GLN A 112 -17.06 -1.83 -3.95
C GLN A 112 -16.74 -0.37 -4.29
N PRO A 113 -15.61 -0.12 -4.97
CA PRO A 113 -15.16 1.23 -5.30
C PRO A 113 -16.20 2.01 -6.10
N GLY A 114 -16.37 3.29 -5.79
CA GLY A 114 -17.33 4.15 -6.48
C GLY A 114 -17.38 5.57 -5.91
N SER A 115 -17.86 6.53 -6.71
CA SER A 115 -17.93 7.96 -6.33
C SER A 115 -18.72 8.20 -5.06
N ALA A 116 -19.88 7.55 -4.91
CA ALA A 116 -20.71 7.67 -3.70
C ALA A 116 -19.98 7.20 -2.43
N ARG A 117 -19.23 6.10 -2.50
CA ARG A 117 -18.45 5.60 -1.36
C ARG A 117 -17.22 6.44 -1.07
N ARG A 118 -16.58 7.02 -2.10
CA ARG A 118 -15.50 8.00 -1.91
C ARG A 118 -16.00 9.23 -1.14
N ALA A 119 -17.18 9.74 -1.48
CA ALA A 119 -17.79 10.86 -0.77
C ALA A 119 -18.10 10.52 0.69
N LYS A 120 -18.64 9.33 0.96
CA LYS A 120 -18.86 8.84 2.34
C LYS A 120 -17.56 8.70 3.13
N ALA A 121 -16.52 8.14 2.53
CA ALA A 121 -15.20 8.02 3.15
C ALA A 121 -14.61 9.39 3.50
N TYR A 122 -14.71 10.37 2.59
CA TYR A 122 -14.27 11.74 2.87
C TYR A 122 -15.05 12.42 3.99
N ALA A 123 -16.38 12.25 4.02
CA ALA A 123 -17.21 12.80 5.09
C ALA A 123 -16.86 12.19 6.46
N ALA A 124 -16.62 10.87 6.52
CA ALA A 124 -16.18 10.21 7.75
C ALA A 124 -14.78 10.68 8.18
N ALA A 125 -13.83 10.78 7.25
CA ALA A 125 -12.48 11.27 7.52
C ALA A 125 -12.48 12.72 8.07
N GLN A 126 -13.31 13.60 7.49
CA GLN A 126 -13.50 14.97 7.97
C GLN A 126 -14.05 15.03 9.40
N ARG A 127 -15.06 14.20 9.71
CA ARG A 127 -15.62 14.14 11.07
C ARG A 127 -14.59 13.67 12.10
N ALA A 128 -13.71 12.75 11.71
CA ALA A 128 -12.55 12.32 12.51
C ALA A 128 -11.33 13.27 12.40
N GLN A 129 -11.51 14.45 11.79
CA GLN A 129 -10.50 15.52 11.67
C GLN A 129 -9.18 15.08 11.00
N PHE A 130 -9.19 13.98 10.24
CA PHE A 130 -8.00 13.40 9.61
C PHE A 130 -6.88 13.02 10.60
N GLN A 131 -7.19 12.78 11.87
CA GLN A 131 -6.17 12.59 12.92
C GLN A 131 -5.78 11.14 13.19
N SER A 132 -6.55 10.16 12.71
CA SER A 132 -6.33 8.74 12.96
C SER A 132 -5.88 7.97 11.72
N ALA A 133 -5.31 6.78 11.93
CA ALA A 133 -4.95 5.88 10.83
C ALA A 133 -6.19 5.49 10.01
N GLU A 134 -7.34 5.29 10.65
CA GLU A 134 -8.64 5.02 10.05
C GLU A 134 -9.11 6.20 9.20
N ALA A 135 -9.03 7.43 9.73
CA ALA A 135 -9.39 8.64 8.99
C ALA A 135 -8.51 8.85 7.76
N LEU A 136 -7.21 8.57 7.86
CA LEU A 136 -6.29 8.68 6.72
C LEU A 136 -6.49 7.56 5.68
N ALA A 137 -6.88 6.35 6.09
CA ALA A 137 -7.30 5.31 5.15
C ALA A 137 -8.56 5.72 4.38
N ALA A 138 -9.54 6.33 5.07
CA ALA A 138 -10.73 6.89 4.44
C ALA A 138 -10.41 8.08 3.51
N LEU A 139 -9.45 8.93 3.89
CA LEU A 139 -8.95 10.00 3.04
C LEU A 139 -8.25 9.45 1.79
N ALA A 140 -7.47 8.36 1.91
CA ALA A 140 -6.86 7.69 0.76
C ALA A 140 -7.93 7.17 -0.22
N ALA A 141 -9.02 6.57 0.28
CA ALA A 141 -10.15 6.15 -0.54
C ALA A 141 -10.75 7.31 -1.35
N PHE A 142 -10.88 8.50 -0.76
CA PHE A 142 -11.36 9.70 -1.44
C PHE A 142 -10.49 10.09 -2.65
N TRP A 143 -9.17 10.05 -2.49
CA TRP A 143 -8.19 10.43 -3.51
C TRP A 143 -8.08 9.44 -4.69
N SER A 144 -8.67 8.24 -4.59
CA SER A 144 -8.52 7.14 -5.56
C SER A 144 -9.14 7.33 -6.95
N GLY A 145 -9.83 8.43 -7.21
CA GLY A 145 -10.43 8.68 -8.52
C GLY A 145 -10.38 10.16 -8.90
N ALA A 146 -10.93 10.48 -10.08
CA ALA A 146 -10.90 11.83 -10.62
C ALA A 146 -11.45 12.87 -9.64
N GLN A 147 -10.74 14.00 -9.56
CA GLN A 147 -11.03 15.14 -8.69
C GLN A 147 -11.47 16.34 -9.53
N ALA A 148 -12.43 16.12 -10.43
CA ALA A 148 -12.89 17.13 -11.40
C ALA A 148 -13.36 18.43 -10.73
N LYS A 149 -14.02 18.33 -9.57
CA LYS A 149 -14.49 19.49 -8.80
C LYS A 149 -13.36 20.35 -8.19
N LEU A 150 -12.17 19.78 -8.03
CA LEU A 150 -11.00 20.46 -7.46
C LEU A 150 -10.04 20.96 -8.55
N SER A 151 -10.37 20.79 -9.83
CA SER A 151 -9.48 21.08 -10.96
C SER A 151 -8.08 20.46 -10.80
N MET A 152 -7.99 19.36 -10.06
CA MET A 152 -6.72 18.70 -9.77
C MET A 152 -6.38 17.71 -10.87
N ARG A 153 -5.11 17.72 -11.28
CA ARG A 153 -4.57 16.73 -12.23
C ARG A 153 -4.63 15.31 -11.62
N PRO A 154 -4.86 14.26 -12.42
CA PRO A 154 -4.90 12.88 -11.94
C PRO A 154 -3.66 12.45 -11.15
N GLU A 155 -2.47 12.89 -11.57
CA GLU A 155 -1.19 12.57 -10.92
C GLU A 155 -1.10 13.20 -9.51
N ALA A 156 -1.63 14.41 -9.35
CA ALA A 156 -1.67 15.08 -8.06
C ALA A 156 -2.61 14.35 -7.08
N ALA A 157 -3.77 13.90 -7.56
CA ALA A 157 -4.70 13.10 -6.76
C ALA A 157 -4.09 11.73 -6.39
N ALA A 158 -3.42 11.06 -7.33
CA ALA A 158 -2.72 9.80 -7.06
C ALA A 158 -1.61 9.98 -6.00
N ALA A 159 -0.87 11.09 -6.04
CA ALA A 159 0.13 11.41 -5.02
C ALA A 159 -0.49 11.60 -3.63
N GLN A 160 -1.65 12.26 -3.53
CA GLN A 160 -2.39 12.43 -2.28
C GLN A 160 -2.90 11.10 -1.72
N LEU A 161 -3.37 10.18 -2.58
CA LEU A 161 -3.72 8.82 -2.15
C LEU A 161 -2.52 8.13 -1.50
N CYS A 162 -1.38 8.09 -2.20
CA CYS A 162 -0.20 7.37 -1.72
C CYS A 162 0.34 7.98 -0.42
N GLN A 163 0.33 9.31 -0.30
CA GLN A 163 0.72 10.01 0.94
C GLN A 163 -0.24 9.71 2.09
N SER A 164 -1.55 9.67 1.83
CA SER A 164 -2.56 9.33 2.84
C SER A 164 -2.38 7.89 3.34
N VAL A 165 -2.07 6.94 2.45
CA VAL A 165 -1.73 5.55 2.81
C VAL A 165 -0.45 5.50 3.64
N GLU A 166 0.62 6.18 3.21
CA GLU A 166 1.88 6.23 3.96
C GLU A 166 1.64 6.75 5.39
N HIS A 167 0.95 7.88 5.54
CA HIS A 167 0.67 8.48 6.84
C HIS A 167 -0.22 7.58 7.70
N ALA A 168 -1.25 6.94 7.12
CA ALA A 168 -2.11 5.99 7.85
C ALA A 168 -1.29 4.84 8.45
N VAL A 169 -0.43 4.22 7.64
CA VAL A 169 0.40 3.09 8.06
C VAL A 169 1.45 3.51 9.08
N ARG A 170 2.04 4.70 8.93
CA ARG A 170 2.99 5.23 9.93
C ARG A 170 2.29 5.50 11.26
N LEU A 171 1.14 6.19 11.26
CA LEU A 171 0.35 6.42 12.48
C LEU A 171 -0.04 5.11 13.16
N ALA A 172 -0.49 4.11 12.39
CA ALA A 172 -0.74 2.77 12.92
C ALA A 172 0.54 2.16 13.54
N GLY A 173 1.70 2.36 12.92
CA GLY A 173 2.99 1.88 13.42
C GLY A 173 3.40 2.47 14.76
N TYR A 174 2.95 3.70 15.07
CA TYR A 174 3.24 4.39 16.34
C TYR A 174 2.30 4.01 17.48
N ARG A 175 1.24 3.22 17.25
CA ARG A 175 0.32 2.80 18.30
C ARG A 175 0.94 1.73 19.21
N GLY A 176 0.65 1.83 20.50
CA GLY A 176 1.13 0.91 21.53
C GLY A 176 2.55 1.23 22.01
N ALA A 177 3.24 0.21 22.55
CA ALA A 177 4.58 0.39 23.11
C ALA A 177 5.63 0.71 22.03
N PRO A 178 6.49 1.74 22.21
CA PRO A 178 7.54 2.09 21.24
C PRO A 178 8.48 0.93 20.90
N ALA A 179 8.78 0.04 21.85
CA ALA A 179 9.63 -1.13 21.65
C ALA A 179 9.03 -2.14 20.66
N ALA A 180 7.70 -2.21 20.53
CA ALA A 180 7.02 -3.12 19.60
C ALA A 180 6.92 -2.55 18.17
N ARG A 181 7.21 -1.25 17.96
CA ARG A 181 7.07 -0.58 16.66
C ARG A 181 7.85 -1.26 15.53
N PRO A 182 9.14 -1.62 15.68
CA PRO A 182 9.89 -2.26 14.60
C PRO A 182 9.27 -3.59 14.16
N GLN A 183 8.81 -4.41 15.10
CA GLN A 183 8.11 -5.66 14.80
C GLN A 183 6.79 -5.41 14.08
N ARG A 184 5.99 -4.46 14.56
CA ARG A 184 4.72 -4.05 13.93
C ARG A 184 4.92 -3.59 12.49
N GLN A 185 5.93 -2.76 12.24
CA GLN A 185 6.23 -2.29 10.88
C GLN A 185 6.70 -3.43 9.95
N ARG A 186 7.45 -4.42 10.46
CA ARG A 186 7.80 -5.63 9.69
C ARG A 186 6.55 -6.46 9.35
N GLN A 187 5.62 -6.59 10.28
CA GLN A 187 4.34 -7.26 10.06
C GLN A 187 3.49 -6.53 9.00
N PHE A 188 3.51 -5.19 8.99
CA PHE A 188 2.86 -4.39 7.93
C PHE A 188 3.46 -4.63 6.56
N LEU A 189 4.79 -4.72 6.46
CA LEU A 189 5.47 -5.02 5.20
C LEU A 189 5.19 -6.44 4.72
N ALA A 190 5.11 -7.41 5.63
CA ALA A 190 4.65 -8.76 5.30
C ALA A 190 3.23 -8.76 4.72
N SER A 191 2.31 -8.00 5.32
CA SER A 191 0.95 -7.82 4.79
C SER A 191 0.93 -7.12 3.43
N ALA A 192 1.79 -6.11 3.20
CA ALA A 192 1.90 -5.47 1.89
C ALA A 192 2.33 -6.45 0.79
N ARG A 193 3.31 -7.31 1.09
CA ARG A 193 3.77 -8.37 0.17
C ARG A 193 2.68 -9.41 -0.09
N ASP A 194 1.97 -9.84 0.94
CA ASP A 194 0.84 -10.76 0.79
C ASP A 194 -0.23 -10.18 -0.16
N ILE A 195 -0.62 -8.92 0.03
CA ILE A 195 -1.56 -8.22 -0.87
C ILE A 195 -1.00 -8.12 -2.29
N ALA A 196 0.29 -7.80 -2.43
CA ALA A 196 0.93 -7.70 -3.74
C ALA A 196 0.93 -9.03 -4.49
N ALA A 197 1.05 -10.16 -3.78
CA ALA A 197 0.95 -11.52 -4.32
C ALA A 197 -0.50 -11.99 -4.53
N GLY A 198 -1.50 -11.14 -4.25
CA GLY A 198 -2.93 -11.45 -4.41
C GLY A 198 -3.62 -12.01 -3.17
N GLY A 199 -2.92 -12.06 -2.03
CA GLY A 199 -3.47 -12.45 -0.73
C GLY A 199 -4.35 -11.38 -0.08
N ALA A 200 -4.86 -11.69 1.11
CA ALA A 200 -5.81 -10.85 1.84
C ALA A 200 -5.13 -9.80 2.74
N GLY A 201 -3.81 -9.83 2.89
CA GLY A 201 -3.05 -8.92 3.73
C GLY A 201 -3.19 -9.19 5.21
N HIS A 202 -3.30 -10.46 5.61
CA HIS A 202 -3.44 -10.82 7.01
C HIS A 202 -2.22 -10.37 7.81
N ILE A 203 -2.47 -9.77 8.97
CA ILE A 203 -1.45 -9.41 9.95
C ILE A 203 -1.75 -10.21 11.19
N SER A 204 -0.89 -11.17 11.52
CA SER A 204 -1.05 -11.98 12.73
C SER A 204 -0.67 -11.15 13.96
N PRO A 205 -1.48 -11.19 15.05
CA PRO A 205 -1.01 -10.73 16.35
C PRO A 205 0.29 -11.48 16.66
N ALA A 206 1.29 -10.76 17.16
CA ALA A 206 2.45 -11.45 17.72
C ALA A 206 1.91 -12.41 18.78
N ASN A 207 2.20 -13.71 18.66
CA ASN A 207 1.95 -14.66 19.74
C ASN A 207 2.46 -14.00 21.03
N GLU A 208 1.59 -13.84 22.02
CA GLU A 208 1.99 -13.66 23.40
C GLU A 208 2.73 -14.94 23.78
N ALA A 209 4.06 -14.91 23.64
CA ALA A 209 4.98 -15.90 24.19
C ALA A 209 5.59 -15.33 25.46
#